data_AF-A0A8T1FC77-F1
#
_entry.id   AF-A0A8T1FC77-F1
#
_cell.length_a   1.000
_cell.length_b   1.000
_cell.length_c   1.000
_cell.angle_alpha   90.00
_cell.angle_beta   90.00
_cell.angle_gamma   90.00
#
_symmetry.space_group_name_H-M   'P 1'
#
loop_
_entity.id
_entity.type
_entity.pdbx_description
1 polymer ?
#
loop_
_entity_poly.entity_id
_entity_poly.type
_entity_poly.pdbx_seq_one_letter_code
_entity_poly.pdbx_strand_id
1 'polypeptide(L)'
;MYDTVHVDEKLFYMTQVRRSFYLLPGEPEPERSVRSRRYITKVMMLAAVARPRWVPFDGKLGIWAFVVREPALRSSYRRPTGTMETKEGRVNKETYRVMLIERLLPALREQMPHAAEGKRITVQQNNASPHISPQDPAFCEATSRMRLSVELQFQPPNSPALNALDLGIFTTIQLRQMLRSPRSIDELVDSVSEAYWELPHSTLNAAFLSLQCSIDSCIKDKGSNNFKPRHISKSKLERGATSYQH
;
A
#
# COMPACT_ATOMS: atom_id res chain seq x y z
N MET A 1 5.80 -4.88 -16.81
CA MET A 1 5.74 -4.92 -15.33
C MET A 1 6.86 -4.14 -14.65
N TYR A 2 8.07 -4.06 -15.20
CA TYR A 2 9.15 -3.34 -14.51
C TYR A 2 9.02 -1.81 -14.56
N ASP A 3 8.23 -1.29 -15.50
CA ASP A 3 7.95 0.15 -15.63
C ASP A 3 6.56 0.51 -15.10
N THR A 4 5.91 -0.43 -14.42
CA THR A 4 4.57 -0.26 -13.82
C THR A 4 4.71 -0.10 -12.32
N VAL A 5 4.09 0.95 -11.79
CA VAL A 5 3.98 1.26 -10.37
C VAL A 5 2.53 1.02 -9.98
N HIS A 6 2.31 0.17 -8.98
CA HIS A 6 0.99 -0.08 -8.43
C HIS A 6 0.76 0.86 -7.25
N VAL A 7 -0.34 1.60 -7.30
CA VAL A 7 -0.83 2.40 -6.18
C VAL A 7 -2.21 1.95 -5.73
N ASP A 8 -2.44 2.02 -4.43
CA ASP A 8 -3.74 1.73 -3.83
C ASP A 8 -3.76 2.24 -2.38
N GLU A 9 -4.94 2.49 -1.85
CA GLU A 9 -5.15 2.85 -0.46
C GLU A 9 -5.61 1.67 0.39
N LYS A 10 -5.17 1.67 1.65
CA LYS A 10 -5.68 0.76 2.66
C LYS A 10 -5.95 1.44 3.98
N LEU A 11 -7.07 1.04 4.57
CA LEU A 11 -7.43 1.37 5.94
C LEU A 11 -6.71 0.41 6.91
N PHE A 12 -5.72 0.94 7.62
CA PHE A 12 -5.00 0.22 8.67
C PHE A 12 -5.68 0.44 10.01
N TYR A 13 -5.86 -0.64 10.76
CA TYR A 13 -6.50 -0.60 12.06
C TYR A 13 -5.47 -0.76 13.16
N MET A 14 -5.62 0.02 14.24
CA MET A 14 -4.78 -0.09 15.43
C MET A 14 -4.83 -1.51 16.02
N THR A 15 -5.97 -2.19 15.88
CA THR A 15 -6.16 -3.56 16.35
C THR A 15 -7.28 -4.27 15.58
N GLN A 16 -7.33 -5.60 15.64
CA GLN A 16 -8.41 -6.40 15.04
C GLN A 16 -9.55 -6.62 16.04
N VAL A 17 -10.78 -6.73 15.54
CA VAL A 17 -11.97 -7.00 16.37
C VAL A 17 -11.88 -8.37 17.05
N ARG A 18 -11.46 -9.39 16.29
CA ARG A 18 -11.23 -10.76 16.77
C ARG A 18 -9.75 -11.06 16.62
N ARG A 19 -9.13 -11.60 17.65
CA ARG A 19 -7.72 -11.99 17.66
C ARG A 19 -7.64 -13.33 18.39
N SER A 20 -6.97 -14.31 17.80
CA SER A 20 -6.68 -15.58 18.47
C SER A 20 -5.40 -15.44 19.28
N PHE A 21 -5.40 -15.97 20.49
CA PHE A 21 -4.24 -16.03 21.37
C PHE A 21 -3.90 -17.49 21.64
N TYR A 22 -2.63 -17.82 21.65
CA TYR A 22 -2.15 -19.07 22.23
C TYR A 22 -1.99 -18.83 23.73
N LEU A 23 -2.57 -19.69 24.55
CA LEU A 23 -2.49 -19.63 26.01
C LEU A 23 -1.75 -20.87 26.51
N LEU A 24 -0.90 -20.68 27.51
CA LEU A 24 -0.27 -21.80 28.20
C LEU A 24 -1.29 -22.48 29.14
N PRO A 25 -1.11 -23.78 29.48
CA PRO A 25 -1.98 -24.44 30.44
C PRO A 25 -2.01 -23.69 31.78
N GLY A 26 -3.20 -23.23 32.19
CA GLY A 26 -3.41 -22.48 33.43
C GLY A 26 -3.28 -20.95 33.30
N GLU A 27 -2.93 -20.42 32.12
CA GLU A 27 -2.95 -18.98 31.88
C GLU A 27 -4.40 -18.47 31.76
N PRO A 28 -4.77 -17.39 32.47
CA PRO A 28 -6.12 -16.85 32.38
C PRO A 28 -6.40 -16.32 30.97
N GLU A 29 -7.61 -16.56 30.48
CA GLU A 29 -8.01 -16.04 29.17
C GLU A 29 -7.95 -14.49 29.18
N PRO A 30 -7.32 -13.88 28.17
CA PRO A 30 -7.21 -12.43 28.11
C PRO A 30 -8.59 -11.83 27.85
N GLU A 31 -9.15 -11.15 28.85
CA GLU A 31 -10.40 -10.42 28.69
C GLU A 31 -10.20 -9.21 27.78
N ARG A 32 -10.96 -9.18 26.68
CA ARG A 32 -10.97 -8.05 25.76
C ARG A 32 -12.38 -7.69 25.35
N SER A 33 -12.80 -6.48 25.74
CA SER A 33 -14.06 -5.90 25.30
C SER A 33 -13.82 -4.86 24.20
N VAL A 34 -14.19 -5.20 22.96
CA VAL A 34 -14.30 -4.23 21.86
C VAL A 34 -15.72 -4.30 21.31
N ARG A 35 -16.52 -3.27 21.61
CA ARG A 35 -17.96 -3.26 21.27
C ARG A 35 -18.23 -3.31 19.77
N SER A 36 -17.40 -2.68 18.93
CA SER A 36 -17.57 -2.67 17.46
C SER A 36 -16.30 -2.20 16.73
N ARG A 37 -16.11 -2.69 15.49
CA ARG A 37 -15.05 -2.22 14.57
C ARG A 37 -15.10 -0.70 14.32
N ARG A 38 -16.29 -0.10 14.44
CA ARG A 38 -16.51 1.34 14.21
C ARG A 38 -15.74 2.24 15.17
N TYR A 39 -15.44 1.75 16.38
CA TYR A 39 -14.72 2.52 17.41
C TYR A 39 -13.22 2.23 17.44
N ILE A 40 -12.72 1.37 16.54
CA ILE A 40 -11.29 1.09 16.45
C ILE A 40 -10.62 2.23 15.68
N THR A 41 -9.65 2.87 16.31
CA THR A 41 -8.76 3.84 15.67
C THR A 41 -8.15 3.25 14.42
N LYS A 42 -8.21 4.01 13.33
CA LYS A 42 -7.82 3.57 11.99
C LYS A 42 -7.29 4.75 11.20
N VAL A 43 -6.47 4.47 10.21
CA VAL A 43 -5.91 5.48 9.30
C VAL A 43 -5.86 4.93 7.89
N MET A 44 -6.31 5.73 6.92
CA MET A 44 -6.18 5.40 5.51
C MET A 44 -4.79 5.81 5.04
N MET A 45 -4.07 4.94 4.34
CA MET A 45 -2.76 5.23 3.77
C MET A 45 -2.69 4.80 2.31
N LEU A 46 -2.10 5.64 1.46
CA LEU A 46 -1.74 5.34 0.07
C LEU A 46 -0.37 4.67 0.05
N ALA A 47 -0.26 3.51 -0.57
CA ALA A 47 1.02 2.84 -0.81
C ALA A 47 1.35 2.82 -2.30
N ALA A 48 2.65 2.87 -2.62
CA ALA A 48 3.15 2.73 -3.98
C ALA A 48 4.27 1.70 -4.03
N VAL A 49 4.18 0.73 -4.94
CA VAL A 49 5.22 -0.29 -5.14
C VAL A 49 5.42 -0.57 -6.62
N ALA A 50 6.66 -0.87 -7.00
CA ALA A 50 7.01 -1.37 -8.33
C ALA A 50 7.70 -2.72 -8.19
N ARG A 51 7.83 -3.44 -9.31
CA ARG A 51 8.50 -4.73 -9.29
C ARG A 51 9.96 -4.53 -8.88
N PRO A 52 10.44 -5.20 -7.80
CA PRO A 52 11.84 -5.13 -7.42
C PRO A 52 12.74 -5.57 -8.58
N ARG A 53 13.91 -4.94 -8.73
CA ARG A 53 14.92 -5.28 -9.74
C ARG A 53 16.17 -5.82 -9.04
N TRP A 54 17.05 -6.47 -9.79
CA TRP A 54 18.38 -6.76 -9.26
C TRP A 54 19.04 -5.43 -8.88
N VAL A 55 19.59 -5.34 -7.67
CA VAL A 55 20.18 -4.18 -6.97
C VAL A 55 20.55 -3.02 -7.92
N PRO A 56 20.12 -1.77 -7.66
CA PRO A 56 19.81 -1.22 -6.33
C PRO A 56 18.33 -0.97 -5.98
N PHE A 57 17.36 -1.35 -6.82
CA PHE A 57 15.95 -0.99 -6.58
C PHE A 57 15.13 -2.10 -5.92
N ASP A 58 14.67 -1.88 -4.69
CA ASP A 58 13.95 -2.87 -3.88
C ASP A 58 12.43 -2.89 -4.11
N GLY A 59 11.91 -2.04 -5.00
CA GLY A 59 10.51 -2.00 -5.39
C GLY A 59 9.61 -1.16 -4.50
N LYS A 60 10.11 -0.58 -3.40
CA LYS A 60 9.34 0.34 -2.56
C LYS A 60 9.53 1.78 -3.04
N LEU A 61 8.45 2.55 -3.00
CA LEU A 61 8.45 3.98 -3.34
C LEU A 61 7.97 4.82 -2.16
N GLY A 62 6.95 4.34 -1.45
CA GLY A 62 6.49 4.99 -0.24
C GLY A 62 5.11 4.55 0.20
N ILE A 63 4.76 4.99 1.40
CA ILE A 63 3.44 4.83 2.01
C ILE A 63 3.14 6.11 2.79
N TRP A 64 1.96 6.71 2.57
CA TRP A 64 1.62 8.04 3.08
C TRP A 64 0.21 8.07 3.65
N ALA A 65 0.06 8.64 4.84
CA ALA A 65 -1.22 8.68 5.54
C ALA A 65 -2.08 9.89 5.15
N PHE A 66 -3.38 9.65 4.95
CA PHE A 66 -4.37 10.71 4.90
C PHE A 66 -4.72 11.13 6.32
N VAL A 67 -4.09 12.21 6.79
CA VAL A 67 -4.31 12.76 8.13
C VAL A 67 -4.46 14.28 8.08
N VAL A 68 -5.18 14.82 9.07
CA VAL A 68 -5.33 16.27 9.28
C VAL A 68 -4.90 16.57 10.72
N ARG A 69 -4.14 17.65 10.92
CA ARG A 69 -3.79 18.13 12.26
C ARG A 69 -4.76 19.23 12.67
N GLU A 70 -5.51 19.02 13.74
CA GLU A 70 -6.50 19.96 14.25
C GLU A 70 -6.28 20.21 15.76
N PRO A 71 -6.54 21.41 16.27
CA PRO A 71 -6.49 21.66 17.71
C PRO A 71 -7.62 20.88 18.43
N ALA A 72 -7.29 20.29 19.57
CA ALA A 72 -8.28 19.61 20.41
C ALA A 72 -9.33 20.61 20.92
N LEU A 73 -10.60 20.33 20.62
CA LEU A 73 -11.73 21.21 20.97
C LEU A 73 -12.15 21.10 22.45
N ARG A 74 -11.79 20.02 23.12
CA ARG A 74 -12.12 19.76 24.52
C ARG A 74 -10.88 19.34 25.28
N SER A 75 -10.78 19.80 26.52
CA SER A 75 -9.77 19.31 27.45
C SER A 75 -10.10 17.89 27.88
N SER A 76 -9.06 17.09 28.06
CA SER A 76 -9.11 15.77 28.67
C SER A 76 -7.95 15.66 29.65
N TYR A 77 -8.00 14.66 30.53
CA TYR A 77 -6.94 14.39 31.50
C TYR A 77 -5.54 14.32 30.87
N ARG A 78 -5.44 13.84 29.62
CA ARG A 78 -4.16 13.66 28.90
C ARG A 78 -3.84 14.78 27.90
N ARG A 79 -4.78 15.71 27.65
CA ARG A 79 -4.64 16.70 26.59
C ARG A 79 -5.43 17.98 26.89
N PRO A 80 -4.77 19.12 27.13
CA PRO A 80 -5.41 20.42 27.20
C PRO A 80 -6.07 20.84 25.88
N THR A 81 -7.13 21.64 25.95
CA THR A 81 -7.76 22.29 24.78
C THR A 81 -6.71 23.07 23.98
N GLY A 82 -6.77 23.00 22.65
CA GLY A 82 -5.82 23.67 21.76
C GLY A 82 -4.59 22.85 21.40
N THR A 83 -4.34 21.71 22.05
CA THR A 83 -3.24 20.82 21.67
C THR A 83 -3.51 20.24 20.28
N MET A 84 -2.55 20.37 19.34
CA MET A 84 -2.68 19.83 17.99
C MET A 84 -2.75 18.29 18.02
N GLU A 85 -3.81 17.76 17.43
CA GLU A 85 -4.09 16.33 17.34
C GLU A 85 -4.19 15.91 15.88
N THR A 86 -3.54 14.79 15.55
CA THR A 86 -3.68 14.12 14.26
C THR A 86 -4.98 13.32 14.24
N LYS A 87 -5.82 13.56 13.23
CA LYS A 87 -7.08 12.85 12.96
C LYS A 87 -7.06 12.21 11.58
N GLU A 88 -7.95 11.23 11.38
CA GLU A 88 -8.19 10.60 10.07
C GLU A 88 -8.62 11.65 9.05
N GLY A 89 -7.89 11.74 7.94
CA GLY A 89 -8.21 12.62 6.83
C GLY A 89 -9.20 11.98 5.86
N ARG A 90 -9.98 12.82 5.17
CA ARG A 90 -10.90 12.35 4.12
C ARG A 90 -10.13 12.03 2.84
N VAL A 91 -10.39 10.87 2.25
CA VAL A 91 -9.95 10.55 0.89
C VAL A 91 -11.02 11.02 -0.10
N ASN A 92 -10.68 12.00 -0.92
CA ASN A 92 -11.47 12.49 -2.03
C ASN A 92 -10.54 12.77 -3.22
N LYS A 93 -11.11 13.26 -4.30
CA LYS A 93 -10.37 13.50 -5.54
C LYS A 93 -9.23 14.50 -5.37
N GLU A 94 -9.46 15.52 -4.55
CA GLU A 94 -8.48 16.56 -4.25
C GLU A 94 -7.32 16.03 -3.41
N THR A 95 -7.60 15.35 -2.29
CA THR A 95 -6.56 14.82 -1.41
C THR A 95 -5.77 13.69 -2.05
N TYR A 96 -6.42 12.86 -2.87
CA TYR A 96 -5.75 11.83 -3.66
C TYR A 96 -4.80 12.45 -4.70
N ARG A 97 -5.26 13.46 -5.45
CA ARG A 97 -4.41 14.20 -6.39
C ARG A 97 -3.18 14.79 -5.70
N VAL A 98 -3.38 15.45 -4.56
CA VAL A 98 -2.29 16.04 -3.78
C VAL A 98 -1.29 14.97 -3.36
N MET A 99 -1.73 13.80 -2.90
CA MET A 99 -0.83 12.69 -2.59
C MET A 99 0.00 12.24 -3.79
N LEU A 100 -0.62 12.09 -4.97
CA LEU A 100 0.11 11.70 -6.17
C LEU A 100 1.16 12.76 -6.56
N ILE A 101 0.79 14.04 -6.55
CA ILE A 101 1.67 15.13 -6.98
C ILE A 101 2.80 15.39 -5.97
N GLU A 102 2.47 15.49 -4.68
CA GLU A 102 3.42 15.94 -3.66
C GLU A 102 4.24 14.79 -3.05
N ARG A 103 3.77 13.55 -3.15
CA ARG A 103 4.44 12.39 -2.55
C ARG A 103 4.93 11.40 -3.59
N LEU A 104 4.05 10.92 -4.47
CA LEU A 104 4.42 9.90 -5.44
C LEU A 104 5.40 10.42 -6.50
N LEU A 105 5.12 11.55 -7.15
CA LEU A 105 6.01 12.06 -8.22
C LEU A 105 7.45 12.33 -7.73
N PRO A 106 7.68 12.95 -6.55
CA PRO A 106 9.02 13.06 -5.99
C PRO A 106 9.68 11.70 -5.73
N ALA A 107 8.96 10.74 -5.15
CA ALA A 107 9.49 9.41 -4.90
C ALA A 107 9.88 8.68 -6.20
N LEU A 108 9.07 8.80 -7.24
CA LEU A 108 9.39 8.26 -8.56
C LEU A 108 10.66 8.87 -9.13
N ARG A 109 10.80 10.20 -9.06
CA ARG A 109 11.99 10.90 -9.57
C ARG A 109 13.26 10.44 -8.85
N GLU A 110 13.19 10.23 -7.54
CA GLU A 110 14.35 9.92 -6.71
C GLU A 110 14.73 8.44 -6.77
N GLN A 111 13.74 7.53 -6.76
CA GLN A 111 13.97 6.11 -6.51
C GLN A 111 13.75 5.23 -7.74
N MET A 112 12.90 5.65 -8.70
CA MET A 112 12.55 4.79 -9.83
C MET A 112 13.72 4.73 -10.84
N PRO A 113 14.21 3.52 -11.18
CA PRO A 113 15.24 3.36 -12.19
C PRO A 113 14.77 3.95 -13.53
N HIS A 114 15.65 4.68 -14.20
CA HIS A 114 15.42 5.30 -15.50
C HIS A 114 14.38 6.45 -15.52
N ALA A 115 13.89 6.93 -14.36
CA ALA A 115 13.06 8.13 -14.32
C ALA A 115 13.80 9.34 -14.95
N ALA A 116 15.10 9.46 -14.69
CA ALA A 116 15.97 10.48 -15.28
C ALA A 116 16.28 10.26 -16.77
N GLU A 117 16.07 9.05 -17.30
CA GLU A 117 16.30 8.72 -18.72
C GLU A 117 15.08 9.04 -19.59
N GLY A 118 13.99 9.58 -19.01
CA GLY A 118 12.76 9.90 -19.74
C GLY A 118 11.96 8.67 -20.18
N LYS A 119 12.27 7.48 -19.65
CA LYS A 119 11.47 6.28 -19.92
C LYS A 119 10.08 6.43 -19.31
N ARG A 120 9.08 5.93 -20.03
CA ARG A 120 7.68 5.98 -19.61
C ARG A 120 7.45 5.10 -18.38
N ILE A 121 6.86 5.67 -17.34
CA ILE A 121 6.42 5.01 -16.12
C ILE A 121 4.89 5.00 -16.12
N THR A 122 4.29 3.83 -15.98
CA THR A 122 2.84 3.69 -15.87
C THR A 122 2.46 3.52 -14.41
N VAL A 123 1.66 4.43 -13.86
CA VAL A 123 1.09 4.33 -12.51
C VAL A 123 -0.30 3.72 -12.61
N GLN A 124 -0.44 2.48 -12.18
CA GLN A 124 -1.69 1.74 -12.17
C GLN A 124 -2.47 2.01 -10.89
N GLN A 125 -3.73 2.40 -11.03
CA GLN A 125 -4.68 2.65 -9.95
C GLN A 125 -6.01 1.91 -10.20
N ASN A 126 -6.82 1.71 -9.15
CA ASN A 126 -8.15 1.12 -9.28
C ASN A 126 -9.20 2.15 -9.80
N ASN A 127 -10.47 1.76 -9.96
CA ASN A 127 -11.54 2.65 -10.45
C ASN A 127 -12.37 3.32 -9.33
N ALA A 128 -11.82 3.48 -8.13
CA ALA A 128 -12.51 4.10 -7.00
C ALA A 128 -12.85 5.57 -7.30
N SER A 129 -13.97 6.06 -6.75
CA SER A 129 -14.44 7.42 -7.03
C SER A 129 -13.45 8.55 -6.69
N PRO A 130 -12.56 8.42 -5.68
CA PRO A 130 -11.54 9.43 -5.42
C PRO A 130 -10.41 9.48 -6.47
N HIS A 131 -10.27 8.48 -7.34
CA HIS A 131 -9.16 8.46 -8.27
C HIS A 131 -9.32 9.48 -9.39
N ILE A 132 -8.21 10.10 -9.77
CA ILE A 132 -8.20 11.12 -10.82
C ILE A 132 -8.15 10.49 -12.21
N SER A 133 -8.61 11.24 -13.20
CA SER A 133 -8.52 10.82 -14.60
C SER A 133 -7.04 10.73 -15.02
N PRO A 134 -6.68 9.80 -15.94
CA PRO A 134 -5.39 9.83 -16.60
C PRO A 134 -5.04 11.13 -17.31
N GLN A 135 -6.05 11.93 -17.66
CA GLN A 135 -5.89 13.26 -18.25
C GLN A 135 -6.11 14.39 -17.22
N ASP A 136 -5.97 14.14 -15.91
CA ASP A 136 -6.11 15.18 -14.90
C ASP A 136 -5.10 16.33 -15.14
N PRO A 137 -5.55 17.57 -15.40
CA PRO A 137 -4.67 18.64 -15.86
C PRO A 137 -3.55 18.98 -14.89
N ALA A 138 -3.87 19.04 -13.59
CA ALA A 138 -2.90 19.37 -12.55
C ALA A 138 -1.84 18.27 -12.38
N PHE A 139 -2.22 17.00 -12.50
CA PHE A 139 -1.26 15.90 -12.51
C PHE A 139 -0.35 15.97 -13.74
N CYS A 140 -0.90 16.15 -14.94
CA CYS A 140 -0.13 16.28 -16.19
C CYS A 140 0.82 17.49 -16.19
N GLU A 141 0.40 18.61 -15.61
CA GLU A 141 1.25 19.79 -15.44
C GLU A 141 2.40 19.49 -14.47
N ALA A 142 2.10 18.83 -13.34
CA ALA A 142 3.11 18.47 -12.36
C ALA A 142 4.16 17.50 -12.92
N THR A 143 3.76 16.48 -13.67
CA THR A 143 4.70 15.54 -14.32
C THR A 143 5.57 16.26 -15.34
N SER A 144 4.99 17.14 -16.15
CA SER A 144 5.70 17.97 -17.13
C SER A 144 6.73 18.89 -16.47
N ARG A 145 6.33 19.59 -15.40
CA ARG A 145 7.23 20.46 -14.63
C ARG A 145 8.39 19.70 -14.01
N MET A 146 8.16 18.45 -13.59
CA MET A 146 9.19 17.57 -13.05
C MET A 146 10.01 16.83 -14.12
N ARG A 147 9.70 17.03 -15.41
CA ARG A 147 10.31 16.34 -16.56
C ARG A 147 10.21 14.81 -16.46
N LEU A 148 9.11 14.31 -15.90
CA LEU A 148 8.83 12.88 -15.77
C LEU A 148 7.87 12.42 -16.86
N SER A 149 8.20 11.32 -17.52
CA SER A 149 7.27 10.62 -18.43
C SER A 149 6.41 9.65 -17.62
N VAL A 150 5.36 10.18 -16.97
CA VAL A 150 4.46 9.39 -16.12
C VAL A 150 3.03 9.46 -16.65
N GLU A 151 2.40 8.30 -16.82
CA GLU A 151 0.99 8.18 -17.19
C GLU A 151 0.22 7.43 -16.10
N LEU A 152 -1.02 7.82 -15.83
CA LEU A 152 -1.91 7.06 -14.98
C LEU A 152 -2.70 6.07 -15.84
N GLN A 153 -2.93 4.87 -15.30
CA GLN A 153 -3.74 3.85 -15.95
C GLN A 153 -4.72 3.25 -14.96
N PHE A 154 -5.98 3.13 -15.37
CA PHE A 154 -6.96 2.35 -14.63
C PHE A 154 -6.75 0.87 -14.87
N GLN A 155 -6.76 0.07 -13.81
CA GLN A 155 -6.88 -1.37 -13.93
C GLN A 155 -8.30 -1.76 -14.37
N PRO A 156 -8.49 -2.96 -14.94
CA PRO A 156 -9.81 -3.46 -15.27
C PRO A 156 -10.77 -3.44 -14.06
N PRO A 157 -12.07 -3.09 -14.23
CA PRO A 157 -13.02 -3.07 -13.12
C PRO A 157 -13.09 -4.39 -12.35
N ASN A 158 -13.36 -4.31 -11.04
CA ASN A 158 -13.53 -5.47 -10.15
C ASN A 158 -12.39 -6.51 -10.20
N SER A 159 -11.14 -6.05 -10.40
CA SER A 159 -9.98 -6.92 -10.60
C SER A 159 -8.90 -6.71 -9.53
N PRO A 160 -9.19 -6.93 -8.24
CA PRO A 160 -8.19 -6.77 -7.17
C PRO A 160 -6.99 -7.70 -7.35
N ALA A 161 -7.20 -8.87 -7.98
CA ALA A 161 -6.13 -9.79 -8.34
C ALA A 161 -5.13 -9.24 -9.39
N LEU A 162 -5.39 -8.05 -9.94
CA LEU A 162 -4.52 -7.34 -10.87
C LEU A 162 -3.75 -6.17 -10.21
N ASN A 163 -3.79 -6.06 -8.88
CA ASN A 163 -2.97 -5.12 -8.11
C ASN A 163 -2.02 -5.88 -7.16
N ALA A 164 -0.71 -5.61 -7.26
CA ALA A 164 0.28 -6.25 -6.41
C ALA A 164 0.05 -5.97 -4.91
N LEU A 165 -0.48 -4.78 -4.57
CA LEU A 165 -0.73 -4.37 -3.19
C LEU A 165 -1.78 -5.27 -2.51
N ASP A 166 -2.84 -5.61 -3.24
CA ASP A 166 -3.93 -6.50 -2.80
C ASP A 166 -3.51 -7.96 -2.71
N LEU A 167 -2.50 -8.38 -3.47
CA LEU A 167 -2.01 -9.76 -3.54
C LEU A 167 -1.10 -10.18 -2.36
N GLY A 168 -1.22 -9.49 -1.23
CA GLY A 168 -0.63 -9.90 0.05
C GLY A 168 0.36 -8.90 0.66
N ILE A 169 0.77 -7.86 -0.06
CA ILE A 169 1.66 -6.81 0.48
C ILE A 169 0.97 -6.12 1.66
N PHE A 170 -0.25 -5.64 1.43
CA PHE A 170 -1.05 -4.97 2.44
C PHE A 170 -1.35 -5.83 3.67
N THR A 171 -1.65 -7.11 3.46
CA THR A 171 -1.85 -8.07 4.55
C THR A 171 -0.57 -8.22 5.37
N THR A 172 0.58 -8.31 4.71
CA THR A 172 1.88 -8.43 5.39
C THR A 172 2.20 -7.19 6.22
N ILE A 173 1.99 -5.99 5.68
CA ILE A 173 2.21 -4.73 6.40
C ILE A 173 1.32 -4.68 7.66
N GLN A 174 0.02 -4.96 7.53
CA GLN A 174 -0.91 -4.95 8.66
C GLN A 174 -0.50 -5.96 9.73
N LEU A 175 -0.09 -7.17 9.36
CA LEU A 175 0.37 -8.19 10.32
C LEU A 175 1.63 -7.76 11.07
N ARG A 176 2.60 -7.15 10.37
CA ARG A 176 3.81 -6.62 11.01
C ARG A 176 3.51 -5.44 11.93
N GLN A 177 2.72 -4.48 11.48
CA GLN A 177 2.30 -3.34 12.27
C GLN A 177 1.62 -3.77 13.58
N MET A 178 0.81 -4.84 13.54
CA MET A 178 0.11 -5.38 14.71
C MET A 178 1.02 -5.95 15.81
N LEU A 179 2.32 -6.16 15.53
CA LEU A 179 3.31 -6.56 16.52
C LEU A 179 3.79 -5.38 17.37
N ARG A 180 3.62 -4.14 16.90
CA ARG A 180 4.15 -2.92 17.55
C ARG A 180 3.18 -2.23 18.51
N SER A 181 1.91 -2.64 18.54
CA SER A 181 0.88 -2.18 19.49
C SER A 181 0.78 -0.65 19.66
N PRO A 182 0.58 0.13 18.57
CA PRO A 182 0.46 1.58 18.65
C PRO A 182 -0.75 2.03 19.47
N ARG A 183 -0.64 3.20 20.10
CA ARG A 183 -1.65 3.79 21.01
C ARG A 183 -2.21 5.13 20.53
N SER A 184 -1.69 5.67 19.44
CA SER A 184 -2.16 6.91 18.81
C SER A 184 -2.21 6.76 17.28
N ILE A 185 -2.85 7.72 16.59
CA ILE A 185 -2.83 7.74 15.11
C ILE A 185 -1.42 7.96 14.60
N ASP A 186 -0.63 8.83 15.24
CA ASP A 186 0.77 9.07 14.86
C ASP A 186 1.61 7.79 15.00
N GLU A 187 1.54 7.12 16.15
CA GLU A 187 2.23 5.84 16.34
C GLU A 187 1.76 4.75 15.37
N LEU A 188 0.48 4.76 14.99
CA LEU A 188 -0.06 3.83 14.00
C LEU A 188 0.54 4.11 12.62
N VAL A 189 0.59 5.38 12.20
CA VAL A 189 1.20 5.80 10.93
C VAL A 189 2.68 5.41 10.89
N ASP A 190 3.43 5.68 11.96
CA ASP A 190 4.85 5.31 12.05
C ASP A 190 5.04 3.80 11.99
N SER A 191 4.23 3.05 12.75
CA SER A 191 4.27 1.59 12.74
C SER A 191 3.97 0.99 11.36
N VAL A 192 2.98 1.53 10.64
CA VAL A 192 2.69 1.10 9.25
C VAL A 192 3.85 1.46 8.32
N SER A 193 4.39 2.67 8.45
CA SER A 193 5.48 3.16 7.59
C SER A 193 6.75 2.33 7.73
N GLU A 194 7.18 2.09 8.97
CA GLU A 194 8.30 1.20 9.26
C GLU A 194 8.01 -0.25 8.82
N ALA A 195 6.79 -0.76 9.01
CA ALA A 195 6.43 -2.11 8.57
C ALA A 195 6.49 -2.28 7.04
N TYR A 196 6.16 -1.22 6.30
CA TYR A 196 6.32 -1.13 4.86
C TYR A 196 7.80 -1.12 4.45
N TRP A 197 8.63 -0.28 5.07
CA TRP A 197 10.05 -0.18 4.72
C TRP A 197 10.84 -1.43 5.08
N GLU A 198 10.46 -2.14 6.13
CA GLU A 198 11.04 -3.43 6.50
C GLU A 198 10.56 -4.62 5.64
N LEU A 199 9.66 -4.41 4.67
CA LEU A 199 9.22 -5.50 3.81
C LEU A 199 10.42 -6.13 3.09
N PRO A 200 10.60 -7.47 3.22
CA PRO A 200 11.64 -8.17 2.50
C PRO A 200 11.42 -8.06 0.99
N HIS A 201 12.51 -7.94 0.24
CA HIS A 201 12.50 -7.94 -1.22
C HIS A 201 11.77 -9.17 -1.78
N SER A 202 11.97 -10.35 -1.18
CA SER A 202 11.31 -11.60 -1.56
C SER A 202 9.79 -11.52 -1.42
N THR A 203 9.26 -10.86 -0.39
CA THR A 203 7.82 -10.66 -0.20
C THR A 203 7.21 -9.84 -1.32
N LEU A 204 7.85 -8.73 -1.71
CA LEU A 204 7.40 -7.91 -2.83
C LEU A 204 7.46 -8.68 -4.14
N ASN A 205 8.59 -9.32 -4.44
CA ASN A 205 8.74 -10.10 -5.66
C ASN A 205 7.71 -11.26 -5.72
N ALA A 206 7.43 -11.92 -4.60
CA ALA A 206 6.40 -12.95 -4.51
C ALA A 206 4.98 -12.43 -4.82
N ALA A 207 4.65 -11.20 -4.42
CA ALA A 207 3.40 -10.55 -4.80
C ALA A 207 3.34 -10.26 -6.32
N PHE A 208 4.43 -9.77 -6.91
CA PHE A 208 4.53 -9.56 -8.36
C PHE A 208 4.48 -10.85 -9.18
N LEU A 209 5.09 -11.94 -8.70
CA LEU A 209 4.93 -13.26 -9.33
C LEU A 209 3.47 -13.74 -9.25
N SER A 210 2.78 -13.48 -8.13
CA SER A 210 1.36 -13.80 -8.00
C SER A 210 0.53 -13.00 -8.99
N LEU A 211 0.86 -11.72 -9.18
CA LEU A 211 0.21 -10.85 -10.16
C LEU A 211 0.39 -11.37 -11.60
N GLN A 212 1.59 -11.81 -11.98
CA GLN A 212 1.83 -12.44 -13.28
C GLN A 212 0.91 -13.64 -13.51
N CYS A 213 0.77 -14.49 -12.49
CA CYS A 213 -0.06 -15.68 -12.60
C CYS A 213 -1.57 -15.37 -12.61
N SER A 214 -1.98 -14.28 -11.96
CA SER A 214 -3.33 -13.73 -12.11
C SER A 214 -3.59 -13.24 -13.53
N ILE A 215 -2.65 -12.50 -14.12
CA ILE A 215 -2.74 -12.02 -15.52
C ILE A 215 -2.83 -13.21 -16.48
N ASP A 216 -1.97 -14.21 -16.35
CA ASP A 216 -2.00 -15.42 -17.20
C ASP A 216 -3.33 -16.17 -17.10
N SER A 217 -3.88 -16.25 -15.88
CA SER A 217 -5.17 -16.91 -15.64
C SER A 217 -6.33 -16.12 -16.24
N CYS A 218 -6.31 -14.79 -16.10
CA CYS A 218 -7.30 -13.90 -16.71
C CYS A 218 -7.29 -14.01 -18.24
N ILE A 219 -6.09 -14.05 -18.87
CA ILE A 219 -5.95 -14.24 -20.33
C ILE A 219 -6.52 -15.59 -20.75
N LYS A 220 -6.22 -16.67 -20.01
CA LYS A 220 -6.75 -18.02 -20.29
C LYS A 220 -8.27 -18.09 -20.17
N ASP A 221 -8.85 -17.32 -19.25
CA ASP A 221 -10.28 -17.22 -19.05
C ASP A 221 -10.93 -16.10 -19.89
N LYS A 222 -10.26 -15.66 -20.97
CA LYS A 222 -10.75 -14.67 -21.94
C LYS A 222 -11.19 -13.33 -21.30
N GLY A 223 -10.49 -12.90 -20.25
CA GLY A 223 -10.75 -11.64 -19.56
C GLY A 223 -11.74 -11.74 -18.40
N SER A 224 -12.18 -12.95 -18.03
CA SER A 224 -13.02 -13.15 -16.84
C SER A 224 -12.20 -13.00 -15.55
N ASN A 225 -12.85 -12.48 -14.50
CA ASN A 225 -12.28 -12.33 -13.16
C ASN A 225 -12.52 -13.55 -12.26
N ASN A 226 -13.20 -14.59 -12.76
CA ASN A 226 -13.61 -15.77 -11.99
C ASN A 226 -12.54 -16.89 -11.95
N PHE A 227 -11.28 -16.55 -12.23
CA PHE A 227 -10.20 -17.53 -12.18
C PHE A 227 -9.78 -17.82 -10.74
N LYS A 228 -9.48 -19.10 -10.45
CA LYS A 228 -8.87 -19.47 -9.18
C LYS A 228 -7.40 -19.03 -9.17
N PRO A 229 -6.95 -18.24 -8.18
CA PRO A 229 -5.53 -17.91 -8.04
C PRO A 229 -4.70 -19.19 -7.99
N ARG A 230 -3.72 -19.31 -8.90
CA ARG A 230 -2.83 -20.48 -8.93
C ARG A 230 -1.95 -20.46 -7.69
N HIS A 231 -2.05 -21.49 -6.85
CA HIS A 231 -1.16 -21.65 -5.70
C HIS A 231 0.21 -22.13 -6.18
N ILE A 232 1.15 -21.20 -6.29
CA ILE A 232 2.51 -21.49 -6.76
C ILE A 232 3.44 -21.59 -5.56
N SER A 233 4.29 -22.61 -5.54
CA SER A 233 5.39 -22.72 -4.58
C SER A 233 6.44 -21.64 -4.88
N LYS A 234 6.21 -20.42 -4.41
CA LYS A 234 7.00 -19.21 -4.73
C LYS A 234 8.49 -19.38 -4.41
N SER A 235 8.81 -20.17 -3.38
CA SER A 235 10.18 -20.57 -2.99
C SER A 235 10.92 -21.49 -3.99
N LYS A 236 10.22 -22.10 -4.94
CA LYS A 236 10.85 -22.89 -6.03
C LYS A 236 11.21 -22.01 -7.23
N LEU A 237 10.46 -20.93 -7.49
CA LEU A 237 10.75 -20.00 -8.58
C LEU A 237 11.96 -19.11 -8.30
N GLU A 238 12.17 -18.71 -7.04
CA GLU A 238 13.39 -17.99 -6.61
C GLU A 238 14.66 -18.84 -6.81
N ARG A 239 14.57 -20.16 -6.61
CA ARG A 239 15.67 -21.12 -6.84
C ARG A 239 15.91 -21.44 -8.31
N GLY A 240 14.87 -21.43 -9.14
CA GLY A 240 14.99 -21.63 -10.59
C GLY A 240 15.69 -20.46 -11.29
N ALA A 241 15.46 -19.23 -10.84
CA ALA A 241 16.14 -18.05 -11.39
C ALA A 241 17.65 -18.03 -11.07
N THR A 242 18.08 -18.70 -10.00
CA THR A 242 19.50 -18.86 -9.63
C THR A 242 20.18 -20.04 -10.32
N SER A 243 19.43 -21.00 -10.88
CA SER A 243 19.99 -22.21 -11.52
C SER A 243 20.23 -22.09 -13.03
N TYR A 244 19.89 -20.96 -13.66
CA TYR A 244 20.19 -20.69 -15.09
C TYR A 244 21.47 -19.85 -15.30
N GLN A 245 22.36 -19.81 -14.30
CA GLN A 245 23.64 -19.09 -14.38
C GLN A 245 24.86 -19.95 -14.00
N HIS A 246 24.85 -21.22 -14.42
CA HIS A 246 26.08 -22.00 -14.57
C HIS A 246 26.20 -22.50 -16.00
#